data_AF-A0A959W841-F1
#
_entry.id   AF-A0A959W841-F1
#
_cell.length_a   1.000
_cell.length_b   1.000
_cell.length_c   1.000
_cell.angle_alpha   90.00
_cell.angle_beta   90.00
_cell.angle_gamma   90.00
#
_symmetry.space_group_name_H-M   'P 1'
#
loop_
_entity.id
_entity.type
_entity.pdbx_description
1 polymer ?
#
loop_
_entity_poly.entity_id
_entity_poly.type
_entity_poly.pdbx_seq_one_letter_code
_entity_poly.pdbx_strand_id
1 'polypeptide(L)'
;MRFAGHNSKVSTRPAIPGLIILVAFLALLFGGNLTKASAGMLVPRFAADLSPGPSSSNPYEFFDLDGKLFFNAEIDRGVEPYFSPDGKSFRLIKDVAAGPDDSDPSSPVRLGDQLFFLAYEEATGYELHKTDGNSVSLVSDLSPGPGDPQISEMTVLGNMIYFVAETPATGRELWKTDGNTMAIVQDLEPGAAGSYPEDLTLFNGQLYFRATTSVTGSELFRSDGNSISLVS
;
A
#
# COMPACT_ATOMS: atom_id res chain seq x y z
N MET A 1 63.46 -9.13 -34.13
CA MET A 1 63.03 -10.51 -33.88
C MET A 1 62.64 -10.63 -32.41
N ARG A 2 61.34 -10.81 -32.14
CA ARG A 2 60.71 -11.47 -30.97
C ARG A 2 60.78 -10.85 -29.54
N PHE A 3 59.58 -10.42 -29.11
CA PHE A 3 58.90 -10.51 -27.80
C PHE A 3 59.53 -9.93 -26.52
N ALA A 4 58.97 -8.80 -26.06
CA ALA A 4 58.87 -8.46 -24.64
C ALA A 4 57.48 -8.86 -24.14
N GLY A 5 57.42 -9.78 -23.17
CA GLY A 5 56.21 -10.13 -22.44
C GLY A 5 55.97 -9.15 -21.29
N HIS A 6 54.74 -8.65 -21.17
CA HIS A 6 54.27 -8.01 -19.95
C HIS A 6 53.06 -8.80 -19.43
N ASN A 7 53.28 -9.47 -18.30
CA ASN A 7 52.27 -10.13 -17.49
C ASN A 7 51.55 -9.09 -16.64
N SER A 8 50.24 -8.91 -16.81
CA SER A 8 49.37 -8.33 -15.79
C SER A 8 48.71 -9.46 -14.99
N LYS A 9 49.29 -9.79 -13.82
CA LYS A 9 48.59 -10.61 -12.82
C LYS A 9 47.55 -9.74 -12.11
N VAL A 10 46.29 -10.12 -12.24
CA VAL A 10 45.15 -9.60 -11.48
C VAL A 10 45.38 -9.88 -9.99
N SER A 11 45.32 -8.83 -9.17
CA SER A 11 45.38 -8.91 -7.71
C SER A 11 43.97 -9.14 -7.16
N THR A 12 43.72 -10.30 -6.57
CA THR A 12 42.49 -10.59 -5.84
C THR A 12 42.66 -10.15 -4.38
N ARG A 13 41.80 -9.23 -3.92
CA ARG A 13 41.68 -8.88 -2.49
C ARG A 13 40.80 -9.94 -1.79
N PRO A 14 41.10 -10.32 -0.53
CA PRO A 14 40.27 -11.27 0.20
C PRO A 14 38.97 -10.61 0.70
N ALA A 15 37.89 -11.39 0.69
CA ALA A 15 36.60 -11.02 1.26
C ALA A 15 36.69 -10.92 2.79
N ILE A 16 36.08 -9.87 3.36
CA ILE A 16 35.91 -9.69 4.81
C ILE A 16 34.61 -10.40 5.21
N PRO A 17 34.61 -11.40 6.11
CA PRO A 17 33.36 -11.94 6.63
C PRO A 17 32.74 -10.96 7.64
N GLY A 18 31.49 -10.59 7.38
CA GLY A 18 30.71 -9.67 8.21
C GLY A 18 30.43 -10.21 9.61
N LEU A 19 30.70 -9.37 10.61
CA LEU A 19 30.44 -9.59 12.02
C LEU A 19 29.01 -9.14 12.33
N ILE A 20 28.09 -10.08 12.59
CA ILE A 20 26.76 -9.75 13.15
C ILE A 20 26.89 -9.78 14.67
N ILE A 21 26.83 -8.60 15.31
CA ILE A 21 26.71 -8.47 16.77
C ILE A 21 25.21 -8.48 17.10
N LEU A 22 24.73 -9.54 17.74
CA LEU A 22 23.38 -9.59 18.32
C LEU A 22 23.45 -9.26 19.81
N VAL A 23 22.81 -8.16 20.21
CA VAL A 23 22.63 -7.78 21.62
C VAL A 23 21.36 -8.47 22.13
N ALA A 24 21.47 -9.29 23.17
CA ALA A 24 20.33 -9.86 23.90
C ALA A 24 20.29 -9.30 25.34
N PHE A 25 19.19 -8.64 25.68
CA PHE A 25 18.71 -8.30 27.03
C PHE A 25 17.17 -8.52 26.96
N LEU A 26 16.41 -9.00 27.95
CA LEU A 26 16.59 -9.40 29.34
C LEU A 26 15.32 -10.20 29.71
N ALA A 27 15.41 -11.22 30.59
CA ALA A 27 14.34 -11.51 31.54
C ALA A 27 14.89 -12.31 32.74
N LEU A 28 15.37 -11.59 33.75
CA LEU A 28 15.54 -12.09 35.11
C LEU A 28 14.67 -11.21 35.99
N LEU A 29 13.56 -11.75 36.48
CA LEU A 29 12.88 -11.47 37.74
C LEU A 29 11.49 -12.08 37.67
N PHE A 30 11.36 -13.33 38.12
CA PHE A 30 10.33 -13.82 39.05
C PHE A 30 10.64 -15.29 39.30
N GLY A 31 10.99 -15.61 40.55
CA GLY A 31 11.21 -16.98 40.99
C GLY A 31 9.91 -17.77 40.93
N GLY A 32 9.73 -18.53 39.85
CA GLY A 32 8.64 -19.47 39.66
C GLY A 32 9.16 -20.69 38.89
N ASN A 33 8.89 -21.88 39.43
CA ASN A 33 9.33 -23.15 38.86
C ASN A 33 8.80 -23.34 37.42
N LEU A 34 9.70 -23.34 36.44
CA LEU A 34 9.40 -23.72 35.06
C LEU A 34 9.34 -25.25 34.96
N THR A 35 8.18 -25.84 35.21
CA THR A 35 7.89 -27.19 34.73
C THR A 35 7.64 -27.15 33.22
N LYS A 36 8.68 -27.46 32.45
CA LYS A 36 8.65 -28.07 31.11
C LYS A 36 7.61 -27.50 30.12
N ALA A 37 7.73 -26.22 29.79
CA ALA A 37 7.48 -25.82 28.41
C ALA A 37 8.79 -26.03 27.65
N SER A 38 8.83 -26.96 26.68
CA SER A 38 9.87 -26.86 25.66
C SER A 38 9.56 -25.57 24.92
N ALA A 39 10.23 -24.48 25.30
CA ALA A 39 10.36 -23.32 24.45
C ALA A 39 11.07 -23.84 23.19
N GLY A 40 10.29 -24.29 22.21
CA GLY A 40 10.79 -24.56 20.88
C GLY A 40 11.41 -23.25 20.45
N MET A 41 12.74 -23.22 20.41
CA MET A 41 13.48 -22.08 19.92
C MET A 41 12.91 -21.79 18.54
N LEU A 42 12.24 -20.64 18.40
CA LEU A 42 11.84 -20.15 17.10
C LEU A 42 13.16 -19.93 16.34
N VAL A 43 13.54 -20.92 15.53
CA VAL A 43 14.60 -20.74 14.57
C VAL A 43 13.99 -19.80 13.53
N PRO A 44 14.50 -18.57 13.36
CA PRO A 44 14.06 -17.74 12.26
C PRO A 44 14.30 -18.54 10.99
N ARG A 45 13.22 -18.94 10.32
CA ARG A 45 13.30 -19.57 9.00
C ARG A 45 13.62 -18.45 8.03
N PHE A 46 14.59 -18.68 7.17
CA PHE A 46 14.98 -17.74 6.14
C PHE A 46 13.72 -17.35 5.35
N ALA A 47 13.42 -16.06 5.32
CA ALA A 47 12.40 -15.48 4.47
C ALA A 47 12.67 -15.88 3.02
N ALA A 48 11.63 -15.95 2.19
CA ALA A 48 11.78 -16.31 0.79
C ALA A 48 12.69 -15.29 0.08
N ASP A 49 13.72 -15.78 -0.61
CA ASP A 49 14.44 -15.01 -1.63
C ASP A 49 13.51 -14.91 -2.84
N LEU A 50 12.89 -13.75 -3.01
CA LEU A 50 11.87 -13.57 -4.04
C LEU A 50 12.47 -13.36 -5.43
N SER A 51 13.75 -12.97 -5.52
CA SER A 51 14.49 -12.75 -6.76
C SER A 51 15.86 -13.48 -6.70
N PRO A 52 15.93 -14.77 -7.08
CA PRO A 52 17.13 -15.58 -6.91
C PRO A 52 18.39 -14.96 -7.53
N GLY A 53 19.42 -14.73 -6.72
CA GLY A 53 20.69 -14.16 -7.15
C GLY A 53 21.05 -12.88 -6.40
N PRO A 54 21.85 -11.97 -6.99
CA PRO A 54 22.24 -10.72 -6.33
C PRO A 54 21.17 -9.61 -6.43
N SER A 55 20.09 -9.85 -7.19
CA SER A 55 19.00 -8.89 -7.38
C SER A 55 18.18 -8.76 -6.10
N SER A 56 17.80 -7.53 -5.75
CA SER A 56 16.87 -7.27 -4.66
C SER A 56 15.45 -7.34 -5.18
N SER A 57 14.53 -7.92 -4.41
CA SER A 57 13.10 -7.87 -4.69
C SER A 57 12.35 -6.77 -3.93
N ASN A 58 13.04 -6.09 -3.02
CA ASN A 58 12.56 -4.98 -2.18
C ASN A 58 11.09 -5.08 -1.75
N PRO A 59 10.65 -6.15 -1.05
CA PRO A 59 9.25 -6.29 -0.70
C PRO A 59 8.83 -5.27 0.36
N TYR A 60 7.72 -4.58 0.15
CA TYR A 60 7.19 -3.56 1.06
C TYR A 60 5.66 -3.64 1.17
N GLU A 61 5.11 -2.85 2.11
CA GLU A 61 3.66 -2.67 2.31
C GLU A 61 2.89 -3.99 2.51
N PHE A 62 3.36 -4.75 3.50
CA PHE A 62 2.76 -6.02 3.90
C PHE A 62 1.37 -5.83 4.50
N PHE A 63 0.37 -6.48 3.92
CA PHE A 63 -1.02 -6.42 4.36
C PHE A 63 -1.61 -7.81 4.58
N ASP A 64 -2.26 -8.03 5.74
CA ASP A 64 -2.98 -9.27 6.05
C ASP A 64 -4.44 -9.18 5.60
N LEU A 65 -4.88 -10.14 4.80
CA LEU A 65 -6.27 -10.34 4.42
C LEU A 65 -6.70 -11.76 4.81
N ASP A 66 -7.13 -11.90 6.06
CA ASP A 66 -7.61 -13.16 6.65
C ASP A 66 -6.55 -14.27 6.62
N GLY A 67 -5.33 -13.95 7.06
CA GLY A 67 -4.22 -14.90 7.11
C GLY A 67 -3.55 -15.16 5.76
N LYS A 68 -3.95 -14.43 4.72
CA LYS A 68 -3.24 -14.34 3.44
C LYS A 68 -2.45 -13.04 3.41
N LEU A 69 -1.26 -13.08 2.84
CA LEU A 69 -0.37 -11.93 2.79
C LEU A 69 -0.37 -11.30 1.39
N PHE A 70 -0.53 -9.99 1.35
CA PHE A 70 -0.33 -9.13 0.19
C PHE A 70 0.89 -8.26 0.43
N PHE A 71 1.67 -8.00 -0.62
CA PHE A 71 2.84 -7.13 -0.57
C PHE A 71 3.23 -6.70 -1.98
N ASN A 72 4.01 -5.63 -2.08
CA ASN A 72 4.55 -5.14 -3.34
C ASN A 72 6.01 -5.57 -3.47
N ALA A 73 6.46 -5.94 -4.67
CA ALA A 73 7.84 -6.35 -4.91
C ALA A 73 8.24 -6.18 -6.38
N GLU A 74 9.55 -6.10 -6.62
CA GLU A 74 10.16 -6.07 -7.97
C GLU A 74 10.74 -7.46 -8.28
N ILE A 75 10.06 -8.27 -9.10
CA ILE A 75 10.51 -9.64 -9.44
C ILE A 75 10.33 -9.88 -10.94
N ASP A 76 11.45 -10.05 -11.65
CA ASP A 76 11.57 -10.22 -13.11
C ASP A 76 11.02 -9.04 -13.97
N ARG A 77 10.38 -8.06 -13.34
CA ARG A 77 9.71 -6.89 -13.93
C ARG A 77 9.65 -5.75 -12.89
N GLY A 78 8.97 -4.66 -13.22
CA GLY A 78 8.73 -3.56 -12.27
C GLY A 78 8.02 -3.96 -10.98
N VAL A 79 7.82 -2.97 -10.12
CA VAL A 79 7.14 -3.11 -8.83
C VAL A 79 5.66 -3.42 -9.05
N GLU A 80 5.25 -4.59 -8.57
CA GLU A 80 3.92 -5.15 -8.82
C GLU A 80 3.30 -5.78 -7.56
N PRO A 81 1.98 -6.03 -7.53
CA PRO A 81 1.32 -6.64 -6.38
C PRO A 81 1.47 -8.17 -6.37
N TYR A 82 1.96 -8.69 -5.26
CA TYR A 82 2.15 -10.12 -4.99
C TYR A 82 1.24 -10.61 -3.88
N PHE A 83 0.95 -11.91 -3.93
CA PHE A 83 0.09 -12.58 -2.96
C PHE A 83 0.71 -13.90 -2.49
N SER A 84 0.60 -14.14 -1.19
CA SER A 84 0.99 -15.38 -0.53
C SER A 84 -0.20 -15.97 0.26
N PRO A 85 -0.73 -17.14 -0.14
CA PRO A 85 -1.88 -17.75 0.53
C PRO A 85 -1.53 -18.35 1.91
N ASP A 86 -0.25 -18.64 2.15
CA ASP A 86 0.20 -19.44 3.30
C ASP A 86 1.47 -18.90 3.98
N GLY A 87 1.95 -17.73 3.56
CA GLY A 87 3.19 -17.11 4.04
C GLY A 87 4.46 -17.84 3.62
N LYS A 88 4.38 -18.80 2.70
CA LYS A 88 5.51 -19.63 2.25
C LYS A 88 5.68 -19.64 0.75
N SER A 89 4.57 -19.73 0.04
CA SER A 89 4.47 -19.62 -1.42
C SER A 89 3.95 -18.25 -1.79
N PHE A 90 4.36 -17.71 -2.93
CA PHE A 90 3.88 -16.43 -3.43
C PHE A 90 3.72 -16.48 -4.94
N ARG A 91 2.96 -15.54 -5.48
CA ARG A 91 2.84 -15.31 -6.92
C ARG A 91 2.52 -13.85 -7.19
N LEU A 92 2.84 -13.40 -8.40
CA LEU A 92 2.28 -12.19 -8.97
C LEU A 92 0.76 -12.33 -9.08
N ILE A 93 0.00 -11.31 -8.68
CA ILE A 93 -1.45 -11.29 -8.86
C ILE A 93 -1.79 -10.85 -10.30
N LYS A 94 -1.25 -9.70 -10.71
CA LYS A 94 -1.38 -9.13 -12.06
C LYS A 94 -0.13 -8.30 -12.35
N ASP A 95 0.29 -8.30 -13.60
CA ASP A 95 1.16 -7.26 -14.19
C ASP A 95 0.28 -6.03 -14.43
N VAL A 96 0.16 -5.14 -13.44
CA VAL A 96 -0.77 -4.01 -13.53
C VAL A 96 -0.25 -3.00 -14.54
N ALA A 97 1.03 -2.60 -14.40
CA ALA A 97 1.76 -1.90 -15.45
C ALA A 97 2.42 -2.95 -16.35
N ALA A 98 2.25 -2.82 -17.67
CA ALA A 98 2.69 -3.86 -18.58
C ALA A 98 4.21 -3.84 -18.78
N GLY A 99 4.86 -5.01 -18.68
CA GLY A 99 6.26 -5.14 -19.03
C GLY A 99 7.19 -4.70 -17.89
N PRO A 100 8.24 -3.89 -18.15
CA PRO A 100 9.22 -3.53 -17.13
C PRO A 100 8.81 -2.33 -16.26
N ASP A 101 7.66 -1.72 -16.55
CA ASP A 101 7.19 -0.53 -15.86
C ASP A 101 6.65 -0.87 -14.46
N ASP A 102 6.73 0.09 -13.54
CA ASP A 102 6.23 -0.04 -12.17
C ASP A 102 4.75 0.36 -12.11
N SER A 103 3.93 -0.43 -11.42
CA SER A 103 2.56 0.00 -11.07
C SER A 103 2.47 0.74 -9.74
N ASP A 104 3.58 0.78 -8.98
CA ASP A 104 3.71 1.42 -7.66
C ASP A 104 2.47 1.26 -6.76
N PRO A 105 2.05 0.02 -6.44
CA PRO A 105 0.85 -0.16 -5.64
C PRO A 105 1.04 0.48 -4.26
N SER A 106 -0.02 1.11 -3.72
CA SER A 106 0.07 1.79 -2.43
C SER A 106 -1.26 1.96 -1.70
N SER A 107 -1.17 2.36 -0.43
CA SER A 107 -2.30 2.75 0.43
C SER A 107 -3.39 1.66 0.54
N PRO A 108 -3.05 0.42 0.91
CA PRO A 108 -4.02 -0.66 0.96
C PRO A 108 -5.08 -0.43 2.04
N VAL A 109 -6.34 -0.64 1.67
CA VAL A 109 -7.48 -0.64 2.59
C VAL A 109 -8.34 -1.88 2.36
N ARG A 110 -8.79 -2.51 3.45
CA ARG A 110 -9.65 -3.70 3.38
C ARG A 110 -11.11 -3.31 3.47
N LEU A 111 -11.92 -3.84 2.55
CA LEU A 111 -13.38 -3.81 2.63
C LEU A 111 -13.93 -5.22 2.38
N GLY A 112 -14.51 -5.83 3.42
CA GLY A 112 -14.97 -7.21 3.35
C GLY A 112 -13.82 -8.21 3.17
N ASP A 113 -13.91 -9.02 2.12
CA ASP A 113 -12.93 -10.02 1.70
C ASP A 113 -12.00 -9.54 0.58
N GLN A 114 -12.06 -8.24 0.25
CA GLN A 114 -11.24 -7.62 -0.78
C GLN A 114 -10.25 -6.60 -0.20
N LEU A 115 -9.13 -6.45 -0.89
CA LEU A 115 -8.16 -5.39 -0.68
C LEU A 115 -8.29 -4.36 -1.80
N PHE A 116 -8.33 -3.09 -1.44
CA PHE A 116 -8.33 -1.95 -2.34
C PHE A 116 -7.00 -1.22 -2.21
N PHE A 117 -6.44 -0.74 -3.31
CA PHE A 117 -5.13 -0.10 -3.34
C PHE A 117 -5.01 0.80 -4.57
N LEU A 118 -4.16 1.81 -4.50
CA LEU A 118 -3.83 2.65 -5.65
C LEU A 118 -2.77 1.95 -6.49
N ALA A 119 -2.85 2.04 -7.81
CA ALA A 119 -1.82 1.56 -8.71
C ALA A 119 -1.91 2.27 -10.06
N TYR A 120 -0.77 2.37 -10.76
CA TYR A 120 -0.65 2.93 -12.09
C TYR A 120 -0.86 1.88 -13.18
N GLU A 121 -1.66 2.22 -14.19
CA GLU A 121 -1.77 1.50 -15.46
C GLU A 121 -1.72 2.50 -16.62
N GLU A 122 -0.98 2.21 -17.70
CA GLU A 122 -0.72 3.17 -18.80
C GLU A 122 -1.99 3.80 -19.38
N ALA A 123 -3.07 3.02 -19.46
CA ALA A 123 -4.33 3.45 -20.05
C ALA A 123 -5.13 4.42 -19.16
N THR A 124 -4.98 4.31 -17.84
CA THR A 124 -5.87 4.97 -16.86
C THR A 124 -5.13 5.80 -15.81
N GLY A 125 -3.80 5.80 -15.82
CA GLY A 125 -3.01 6.51 -14.81
C GLY A 125 -3.11 5.85 -13.43
N TYR A 126 -2.96 6.66 -12.37
CA TYR A 126 -2.98 6.21 -10.98
C TYR A 126 -4.41 6.15 -10.45
N GLU A 127 -4.95 4.95 -10.32
CA GLU A 127 -6.37 4.76 -9.98
C GLU A 127 -6.57 3.72 -8.88
N LEU A 128 -7.78 3.73 -8.30
CA LEU A 128 -8.15 2.73 -7.29
C LEU A 128 -8.45 1.38 -7.94
N HIS A 129 -7.70 0.38 -7.51
CA HIS A 129 -7.83 -1.00 -7.90
C HIS A 129 -8.33 -1.84 -6.71
N LYS A 130 -8.84 -3.03 -7.02
CA LYS A 130 -9.23 -4.03 -6.03
C LYS A 130 -8.71 -5.41 -6.38
N THR A 131 -8.51 -6.23 -5.35
CA THR A 131 -8.08 -7.62 -5.48
C THR A 131 -8.71 -8.52 -4.41
N ASP A 132 -8.95 -9.77 -4.78
CA ASP A 132 -9.28 -10.88 -3.88
C ASP A 132 -8.06 -11.80 -3.60
N GLY A 133 -6.89 -11.42 -4.14
CA GLY A 133 -5.67 -12.21 -4.17
C GLY A 133 -5.50 -13.05 -5.43
N ASN A 134 -6.55 -13.32 -6.20
CA ASN A 134 -6.47 -14.09 -7.44
C ASN A 134 -6.40 -13.21 -8.68
N SER A 135 -7.04 -12.04 -8.64
CA SER A 135 -7.10 -11.10 -9.75
C SER A 135 -7.00 -9.65 -9.26
N VAL A 136 -6.63 -8.74 -10.15
CA VAL A 136 -6.70 -7.30 -9.94
C VAL A 136 -7.68 -6.71 -10.96
N SER A 137 -8.55 -5.83 -10.52
CA SER A 137 -9.46 -5.07 -11.39
C SER A 137 -9.52 -3.61 -10.97
N LEU A 138 -9.59 -2.70 -11.94
CA LEU A 138 -9.91 -1.30 -11.73
C LEU A 138 -11.31 -1.15 -11.10
N VAL A 139 -11.47 -0.26 -10.12
CA VAL A 139 -12.78 0.06 -9.54
C VAL A 139 -13.56 0.97 -10.48
N SER A 140 -12.95 2.08 -10.90
CA SER A 140 -13.44 3.01 -11.91
C SER A 140 -12.26 3.87 -12.37
N ASP A 141 -12.27 4.29 -13.63
CA ASP A 141 -11.40 5.36 -14.15
C ASP A 141 -12.04 6.70 -13.74
N LEU A 142 -11.58 7.29 -12.63
CA LEU A 142 -12.18 8.48 -12.06
C LEU A 142 -11.77 9.74 -12.85
N SER A 143 -10.53 9.77 -13.36
CA SER A 143 -10.02 10.81 -14.25
C SER A 143 -9.67 10.22 -15.62
N PRO A 144 -10.60 10.27 -16.60
CA PRO A 144 -10.47 9.55 -17.88
C PRO A 144 -9.12 9.70 -18.59
N GLY A 145 -8.51 8.57 -18.93
CA GLY A 145 -7.18 8.50 -19.55
C GLY A 145 -6.07 8.45 -18.50
N PRO A 146 -4.83 8.89 -18.80
CA PRO A 146 -3.70 8.81 -17.86
C PRO A 146 -3.76 9.89 -16.76
N GLY A 147 -4.96 10.21 -16.27
CA GLY A 147 -5.16 11.18 -15.22
C GLY A 147 -4.69 10.67 -13.85
N ASP A 148 -4.55 11.59 -12.91
CA ASP A 148 -4.33 11.26 -11.50
C ASP A 148 -5.40 12.02 -10.70
N PRO A 149 -6.46 11.34 -10.23
CA PRO A 149 -7.48 11.92 -9.37
C PRO A 149 -6.96 12.24 -7.96
N GLN A 150 -5.68 12.05 -7.66
CA GLN A 150 -5.03 12.35 -6.39
C GLN A 150 -5.74 11.67 -5.20
N ILE A 151 -6.17 10.42 -5.40
CA ILE A 151 -6.88 9.66 -4.37
C ILE A 151 -5.99 9.53 -3.14
N SER A 152 -6.53 9.90 -1.98
CA SER A 152 -5.80 9.92 -0.72
C SER A 152 -6.71 9.71 0.49
N GLU A 153 -6.11 9.43 1.66
CA GLU A 153 -6.80 9.33 2.95
C GLU A 153 -7.95 8.31 3.00
N MET A 154 -7.78 7.15 2.36
CA MET A 154 -8.78 6.10 2.34
C MET A 154 -9.12 5.57 3.74
N THR A 155 -10.42 5.50 4.05
CA THR A 155 -10.94 4.97 5.32
C THR A 155 -12.28 4.27 5.13
N VAL A 156 -12.61 3.30 5.98
CA VAL A 156 -13.83 2.47 5.82
C VAL A 156 -14.89 2.83 6.85
N LEU A 157 -16.06 3.21 6.40
CA LEU A 157 -17.25 3.40 7.25
C LEU A 157 -18.40 2.53 6.73
N GLY A 158 -18.75 1.52 7.51
CA GLY A 158 -19.75 0.53 7.12
C GLY A 158 -19.26 -0.30 5.92
N ASN A 159 -20.02 -0.28 4.83
CA ASN A 159 -19.73 -1.05 3.62
C ASN A 159 -19.16 -0.19 2.48
N MET A 160 -18.58 0.97 2.82
CA MET A 160 -18.03 1.92 1.86
C MET A 160 -16.61 2.33 2.26
N ILE A 161 -15.75 2.55 1.27
CA ILE A 161 -14.49 3.28 1.44
C ILE A 161 -14.77 4.75 1.14
N TYR A 162 -14.30 5.64 2.00
CA TYR A 162 -14.30 7.09 1.86
C TYR A 162 -12.88 7.55 1.62
N PHE A 163 -12.71 8.54 0.75
CA PHE A 163 -11.40 9.03 0.35
C PHE A 163 -11.51 10.44 -0.20
N VAL A 164 -10.38 11.12 -0.29
CA VAL A 164 -10.28 12.41 -0.95
C VAL A 164 -9.86 12.19 -2.38
N ALA A 165 -10.50 12.85 -3.34
CA ALA A 165 -10.10 12.81 -4.74
C ALA A 165 -10.50 14.10 -5.46
N GLU A 166 -9.84 14.37 -6.58
CA GLU A 166 -9.99 15.54 -7.41
C GLU A 166 -10.41 15.16 -8.83
N THR A 167 -11.33 15.94 -9.40
CA THR A 167 -11.60 15.93 -10.84
C THR A 167 -11.62 17.36 -11.37
N PRO A 168 -11.38 17.59 -12.67
CA PRO A 168 -11.50 18.93 -13.25
C PRO A 168 -12.89 19.58 -13.07
N ALA A 169 -13.94 18.78 -12.85
CA ALA A 169 -15.31 19.27 -12.71
C ALA A 169 -15.66 19.68 -11.27
N THR A 170 -15.12 18.97 -10.28
CA THR A 170 -15.53 19.11 -8.86
C THR A 170 -14.43 19.65 -7.95
N GLY A 171 -13.19 19.78 -8.44
CA GLY A 171 -12.05 20.01 -7.55
C GLY A 171 -11.87 18.87 -6.54
N ARG A 172 -11.07 19.12 -5.51
CA ARG A 172 -10.75 18.16 -4.43
C ARG A 172 -11.90 18.08 -3.42
N GLU A 173 -12.53 16.92 -3.35
CA GLU A 173 -13.76 16.69 -2.59
C GLU A 173 -13.72 15.35 -1.82
N LEU A 174 -14.75 15.11 -0.99
CA LEU A 174 -14.92 13.85 -0.27
C LEU A 174 -15.71 12.88 -1.16
N TRP A 175 -15.08 11.75 -1.50
CA TRP A 175 -15.65 10.70 -2.33
C TRP A 175 -15.89 9.42 -1.52
N LYS A 176 -16.71 8.54 -2.09
CA LYS A 176 -16.97 7.21 -1.57
C LYS A 176 -17.08 6.17 -2.68
N THR A 177 -16.78 4.92 -2.34
CA THR A 177 -17.00 3.76 -3.21
C THR A 177 -17.49 2.55 -2.44
N ASP A 178 -18.36 1.76 -3.07
CA ASP A 178 -18.74 0.41 -2.62
C ASP A 178 -17.81 -0.67 -3.21
N GLY A 179 -16.80 -0.24 -3.97
CA GLY A 179 -15.87 -1.07 -4.71
C GLY A 179 -16.32 -1.40 -6.13
N ASN A 180 -17.46 -0.91 -6.60
CA ASN A 180 -17.92 -1.04 -7.99
C ASN A 180 -18.19 0.32 -8.64
N THR A 181 -18.64 1.29 -7.85
CA THR A 181 -18.96 2.65 -8.32
C THR A 181 -18.34 3.67 -7.38
N MET A 182 -17.99 4.84 -7.91
CA MET A 182 -17.49 5.97 -7.12
C MET A 182 -18.48 7.13 -7.20
N ALA A 183 -18.65 7.85 -6.10
CA ALA A 183 -19.49 9.04 -6.06
C ALA A 183 -18.95 10.03 -5.04
N ILE A 184 -19.13 11.32 -5.31
CA ILE A 184 -18.96 12.35 -4.29
C ILE A 184 -19.98 12.13 -3.17
N VAL A 185 -19.56 12.30 -1.91
CA VAL A 185 -20.48 12.23 -0.77
C VAL A 185 -21.45 13.40 -0.82
N GLN A 186 -20.89 14.60 -0.95
CA GLN A 186 -21.59 15.86 -1.17
C GLN A 186 -20.57 16.86 -1.71
N ASP A 187 -20.97 17.62 -2.74
CA ASP A 187 -20.18 18.73 -3.29
C ASP A 187 -20.29 19.93 -2.31
N LEU A 188 -19.26 20.10 -1.47
CA LEU A 188 -19.26 21.13 -0.43
C LEU A 188 -18.89 22.51 -0.99
N GLU A 189 -18.01 22.57 -2.00
CA GLU A 189 -17.63 23.79 -2.70
C GLU A 189 -17.69 23.56 -4.23
N PRO A 190 -18.83 23.90 -4.86
CA PRO A 190 -19.08 23.55 -6.25
C PRO A 190 -18.05 24.08 -7.25
N GLY A 191 -17.66 23.20 -8.17
CA GLY A 191 -16.76 23.49 -9.28
C GLY A 191 -15.30 23.18 -8.96
N ALA A 192 -14.39 23.61 -9.83
CA ALA A 192 -12.96 23.24 -9.74
C ALA A 192 -12.23 23.80 -8.50
N ALA A 193 -12.87 24.63 -7.67
CA ALA A 193 -12.28 25.07 -6.41
C ALA A 193 -12.14 23.90 -5.44
N GLY A 194 -13.21 23.12 -5.25
CA GLY A 194 -13.26 22.01 -4.29
C GLY A 194 -13.17 22.47 -2.84
N SER A 195 -13.55 21.58 -1.93
CA SER A 195 -13.59 21.84 -0.49
C SER A 195 -12.34 21.40 0.28
N TYR A 196 -11.38 20.75 -0.37
CA TYR A 196 -10.14 20.23 0.22
C TYR A 196 -10.34 19.50 1.56
N PRO A 197 -11.08 18.37 1.60
CA PRO A 197 -11.18 17.57 2.81
C PRO A 197 -9.82 17.01 3.22
N GLU A 198 -9.52 17.04 4.52
CA GLU A 198 -8.26 16.59 5.11
C GLU A 198 -8.49 15.99 6.51
N ASP A 199 -7.56 15.15 6.95
CA ASP A 199 -7.54 14.48 8.26
C ASP A 199 -8.76 13.55 8.49
N LEU A 200 -9.12 12.75 7.48
CA LEU A 200 -10.27 11.84 7.51
C LEU A 200 -10.17 10.86 8.69
N THR A 201 -11.03 11.04 9.70
CA THR A 201 -10.97 10.33 10.97
C THR A 201 -12.32 9.73 11.36
N LEU A 202 -12.36 8.41 11.58
CA LEU A 202 -13.54 7.76 12.11
C LEU A 202 -13.66 7.98 13.62
N PHE A 203 -14.82 8.47 14.05
CA PHE A 203 -15.14 8.64 15.45
C PHE A 203 -16.63 8.38 15.70
N ASN A 204 -16.91 7.42 16.59
CA ASN A 204 -18.28 7.05 17.01
C ASN A 204 -19.25 6.78 15.84
N GLY A 205 -18.78 6.08 14.81
CA GLY A 205 -19.61 5.72 13.65
C GLY A 205 -19.88 6.86 12.68
N GLN A 206 -19.12 7.95 12.77
CA GLN A 206 -19.14 9.07 11.84
C GLN A 206 -17.72 9.35 11.35
N LEU A 207 -17.61 9.92 10.16
CA LEU A 207 -16.36 10.38 9.59
C LEU A 207 -16.20 11.88 9.86
N TYR A 208 -15.16 12.28 10.56
CA TYR A 208 -14.81 13.67 10.82
C TYR A 208 -13.63 14.09 9.96
N PHE A 209 -13.63 15.34 9.51
CA PHE A 209 -12.58 15.89 8.65
C PHE A 209 -12.62 17.41 8.67
N ARG A 210 -11.49 18.05 8.34
CA ARG A 210 -11.44 19.46 8.01
C ARG A 210 -11.85 19.66 6.56
N ALA A 211 -12.61 20.71 6.25
CA ALA A 211 -12.83 21.15 4.88
C ALA A 211 -12.96 22.67 4.83
N THR A 212 -12.75 23.26 3.67
CA THR A 212 -12.80 24.71 3.43
C THR A 212 -13.86 25.04 2.42
N THR A 213 -14.79 25.92 2.77
CA THR A 213 -15.76 26.49 1.80
C THR A 213 -15.63 28.00 1.73
N SER A 214 -16.15 28.59 0.66
CA SER A 214 -16.27 30.04 0.49
C SER A 214 -17.17 30.70 1.53
N VAL A 215 -18.06 29.93 2.17
CA VAL A 215 -19.03 30.43 3.17
C VAL A 215 -18.50 30.35 4.59
N THR A 216 -17.87 29.23 4.96
CA THR A 216 -17.47 28.95 6.35
C THR A 216 -15.98 29.13 6.58
N GLY A 217 -15.15 29.20 5.53
CA GLY A 217 -13.72 29.01 5.68
C GLY A 217 -13.39 27.56 6.07
N SER A 218 -12.20 27.37 6.66
CA SER A 218 -11.70 26.05 7.07
C SER A 218 -12.27 25.66 8.42
N GLU A 219 -13.14 24.67 8.45
CA GLU A 219 -13.89 24.26 9.64
C GLU A 219 -13.94 22.74 9.80
N LEU A 220 -14.40 22.28 10.98
CA LEU A 220 -14.62 20.86 11.26
C LEU A 220 -15.98 20.39 10.75
N PHE A 221 -15.98 19.37 9.91
CA PHE A 221 -17.16 18.73 9.37
C PHE A 221 -17.25 17.28 9.84
N ARG A 222 -18.46 16.72 9.73
CA ARG A 222 -18.70 15.29 9.92
C ARG A 222 -19.64 14.75 8.86
N SER A 223 -19.50 13.47 8.55
CA SER A 223 -20.39 12.71 7.68
C SER A 223 -20.88 11.43 8.36
N ASP A 224 -22.15 11.11 8.14
CA ASP A 224 -22.74 9.81 8.45
C ASP A 224 -22.59 8.79 7.31
N GLY A 225 -21.88 9.18 6.24
CA GLY A 225 -21.68 8.42 5.02
C GLY A 225 -22.63 8.78 3.87
N ASN A 226 -23.68 9.53 4.14
CA ASN A 226 -24.65 9.98 3.13
C ASN A 226 -24.72 11.50 3.02
N SER A 227 -24.53 12.21 4.12
CA SER A 227 -24.60 13.67 4.18
C SER A 227 -23.39 14.21 4.92
N ILE A 228 -23.06 15.48 4.67
CA ILE A 228 -22.03 16.21 5.43
C ILE A 228 -22.72 17.31 6.24
N SER A 229 -22.26 17.52 7.47
CA SER A 229 -22.73 18.58 8.36
C SER A 229 -21.56 19.28 9.05
N LEU A 230 -21.64 20.60 9.18
CA LEU A 230 -20.74 21.39 10.01
C LEU A 230 -20.88 20.97 11.48
N VAL A 231 -19.77 20.86 12.21
CA VAL A 231 -19.79 20.58 13.64
C VAL A 231 -19.95 21.91 14.39
N SER A 232 -20.97 21.99 15.25
CA SER A 232 -21.32 23.19 16.04
C SER A 232 -21.28 22.93 17.53
#